data_AF-A0A961TTY1-F1
#
_entry.id   AF-A0A961TTY1-F1
#
_cell.length_a   1.000
_cell.length_b   1.000
_cell.length_c   1.000
_cell.angle_alpha   90.00
_cell.angle_beta   90.00
_cell.angle_gamma   90.00
#
_symmetry.space_group_name_H-M   'P 1'
#
loop_
_entity.id
_entity.type
_entity.pdbx_description
1 polymer ?
#
loop_
_entity_poly.entity_id
_entity_poly.type
_entity_poly.pdbx_seq_one_letter_code
_entity_poly.pdbx_strand_id
1 'polypeptide(L)' 'MDPSDPVRSASYIEEITSQLVPIAQRSGMEFLAYLLEMARIEAHAQANASVLENDD' A
#
# COMPACT_ATOMS: atom_id res chain seq x y z
N MET A 1 -8.66 3.40 14.68
CA MET A 1 -8.27 3.71 13.29
C MET A 1 -9.53 4.24 12.64
N ASP A 2 -9.57 5.49 12.23
CA ASP A 2 -10.73 6.00 11.50
C ASP A 2 -10.60 5.52 10.04
N PRO A 3 -11.46 4.61 9.57
CA PRO A 3 -11.39 4.11 8.19
C PRO A 3 -11.76 5.17 7.15
N SER A 4 -12.19 6.36 7.58
CA SER A 4 -12.50 7.49 6.69
C SER A 4 -11.31 8.38 6.33
N ASP A 5 -10.14 8.15 6.91
CA ASP A 5 -8.90 8.84 6.54
C ASP A 5 -8.21 8.09 5.38
N PRO A 6 -8.28 8.60 4.13
CA PRO A 6 -7.73 7.92 2.97
C PRO A 6 -6.20 7.85 3.02
N VAL A 7 -5.53 8.85 3.59
CA VAL A 7 -4.06 8.88 3.69
C VAL A 7 -3.59 7.81 4.67
N ARG A 8 -4.23 7.74 5.83
CA ARG A 8 -3.90 6.73 6.84
C ARG A 8 -4.20 5.31 6.36
N SER A 9 -5.26 5.15 5.57
CA SER A 9 -5.59 3.88 4.93
C SER A 9 -4.52 3.49 3.89
N ALA A 10 -4.08 4.42 3.06
CA ALA A 10 -3.01 4.21 2.10
C ALA A 10 -1.68 3.84 2.80
N SER A 11 -1.25 4.57 3.83
CA SER A 11 -0.05 4.23 4.60
C SER A 11 -0.12 2.84 5.23
N TYR A 12 -1.28 2.44 5.74
CA TYR A 12 -1.47 1.10 6.28
C TYR A 12 -1.38 0.01 5.21
N ILE A 13 -1.98 0.24 4.03
CA ILE A 13 -1.90 -0.70 2.89
C ILE A 13 -0.45 -0.85 2.45
N GLU A 14 0.29 0.25 2.33
CA GLU A 14 1.71 0.23 1.98
C GLU A 14 2.53 -0.61 2.98
N GLU A 15 2.34 -0.36 4.28
CA GLU A 15 3.05 -1.08 5.34
C GLU A 15 2.75 -2.58 5.30
N ILE A 16 1.47 -2.96 5.28
CA ILE A 16 1.08 -4.37 5.38
C ILE A 16 1.48 -5.15 4.13
N THR A 17 1.34 -4.56 2.94
CA THR A 17 1.70 -5.22 1.68
C THR A 17 3.22 -5.44 1.57
N SER A 18 4.04 -4.52 2.09
CA SER A 18 5.51 -4.70 2.14
C SER A 18 5.94 -5.97 2.91
N GLN A 19 5.18 -6.35 3.93
CA GLN A 19 5.43 -7.55 4.74
C GLN A 19 4.88 -8.82 4.09
N LEU A 20 3.76 -8.70 3.36
CA LEU A 20 3.08 -9.83 2.73
C LEU A 20 3.71 -10.27 1.41
N VAL A 21 4.31 -9.35 0.64
CA VAL A 21 4.96 -9.68 -0.65
C VAL A 21 6.03 -10.78 -0.50
N PRO A 22 7.00 -10.69 0.44
CA PRO A 22 7.99 -11.75 0.63
C PRO A 22 7.38 -13.08 1.08
N ILE A 23 6.28 -13.04 1.83
CA ILE A 23 5.57 -14.25 2.27
C ILE A 23 4.93 -14.93 1.05
N ALA A 24 4.20 -14.18 0.24
CA ALA A 24 3.58 -14.70 -0.98
C ALA A 24 4.61 -15.27 -1.97
N GLN A 25 5.75 -14.60 -2.14
CA GLN A 25 6.87 -15.08 -2.96
C GLN A 25 7.43 -16.40 -2.45
N ARG A 26 7.73 -16.51 -1.15
CA ARG A 26 8.26 -17.75 -0.55
C ARG A 26 7.26 -18.90 -0.57
N SER A 27 5.97 -18.60 -0.60
CA SER A 27 4.90 -19.59 -0.72
C SER A 27 4.58 -19.98 -2.17
N GLY A 28 5.30 -19.47 -3.17
CA GLY A 28 5.06 -19.76 -4.59
C GLY A 28 3.78 -19.12 -5.14
N MET A 29 3.22 -18.13 -4.44
CA MET A 29 2.01 -17.42 -4.85
C MET A 29 2.36 -16.17 -5.67
N GLU A 30 3.00 -16.36 -6.82
CA GLU A 30 3.57 -15.26 -7.61
C GLU A 30 2.53 -14.22 -8.04
N PHE A 31 1.34 -14.67 -8.47
CA PHE A 31 0.26 -13.76 -8.84
C PHE A 31 -0.22 -12.91 -7.64
N LEU A 32 -0.33 -13.52 -6.46
CA LEU A 32 -0.67 -12.76 -5.25
C LEU A 32 0.43 -11.78 -4.87
N ALA A 33 1.70 -12.18 -4.95
CA ALA A 33 2.83 -11.29 -4.70
C ALA A 33 2.81 -10.08 -5.63
N TYR A 34 2.48 -10.29 -6.91
CA TYR A 34 2.30 -9.22 -7.88
C TYR A 34 1.16 -8.27 -7.47
N LEU A 35 -0.03 -8.79 -7.11
CA LEU A 35 -1.15 -7.96 -6.67
C LEU A 35 -0.81 -7.12 -5.43
N LEU A 36 -0.12 -7.72 -4.46
CA LEU A 36 0.31 -7.03 -3.24
C LEU A 36 1.33 -5.93 -3.54
N GLU A 37 2.26 -6.17 -4.46
CA GLU A 37 3.25 -5.16 -4.85
C GLU A 37 2.59 -4.00 -5.62
N MET A 38 1.62 -4.29 -6.49
CA MET A 38 0.84 -3.24 -7.17
C MET A 38 0.05 -2.39 -6.17
N ALA A 39 -0.65 -3.03 -5.22
CA ALA A 39 -1.38 -2.32 -4.18
C ALA A 39 -0.45 -1.42 -3.33
N ARG A 40 0.77 -1.88 -3.04
CA ARG A 40 1.79 -1.09 -2.34
C ARG A 40 2.17 0.18 -3.11
N ILE A 41 2.43 0.04 -4.41
CA ILE A 41 2.82 1.16 -5.30
C ILE A 41 1.68 2.19 -5.37
N GLU A 42 0.44 1.74 -5.55
CA GLU A 42 -0.73 2.62 -5.59
C GLU A 42 -0.96 3.35 -4.27
N ALA A 43 -0.83 2.64 -3.15
CA ALA A 43 -0.98 3.22 -1.82
C ALA A 43 0.10 4.27 -1.53
N HIS A 44 1.36 3.99 -1.88
CA HIS A 44 2.45 4.97 -1.77
C HIS A 44 2.18 6.23 -2.60
N ALA A 45 1.69 6.07 -3.84
CA ALA A 45 1.34 7.19 -4.70
C ALA A 45 0.20 8.05 -4.10
N GLN A 46 -0.84 7.43 -3.55
CA GLN A 46 -1.96 8.13 -2.90
C GLN A 46 -1.51 8.90 -1.65
N ALA A 47 -0.71 8.26 -0.78
CA ALA A 47 -0.20 8.91 0.42
C ALA A 47 0.63 10.16 0.09
N ASN A 48 1.45 10.11 -0.97
CA ASN A 48 2.25 11.25 -1.41
C ASN A 48 1.44 12.33 -2.15
N ALA A 49 0.43 11.95 -2.94
CA ALA A 49 -0.43 12.90 -3.65
C ALA A 49 -1.22 13.78 -2.67
N SER A 50 -1.71 13.19 -1.58
CA SER A 50 -2.43 13.94 -0.54
C SER A 50 -1.54 14.89 0.27
N VAL A 51 -0.22 14.68 0.32
CA VAL A 51 0.70 15.64 0.94
C VAL A 51 0.81 16.91 0.08
N LEU A 52 0.77 16.78 -1.24
CA LEU A 52 0.92 17.92 -2.17
C LEU A 52 -0.35 18.79 -2.27
N GLU A 53 -1.55 18.23 -2.04
CA GLU A 53 -2.81 19.00 -2.05
C GLU A 53 -3.05 19.83 -0.78
N ASN A 54 -2.34 19.56 0.31
CA ASN A 54 -2.53 20.26 1.59
C ASN A 54 -1.57 21.45 1.81
N ASP A 55 -0.70 21.74 0.84
CA ASP A 55 0.30 22.83 0.88
C ASP A 55 -0.10 24.07 0.02
N ASP A 56 -1.30 24.10 -0.57
CA ASP A 56 -1.92 25.24 -1.29
C ASP A 56 -2.97 25.98 -0.43
#